data_AF-A0A2G9XRA1-F1
#
_entry.id   AF-A0A2G9XRA1-F1
#
_cell.length_a   1.000
_cell.length_b   1.000
_cell.length_c   1.000
_cell.angle_alpha   90.00
_cell.angle_beta   90.00
_cell.angle_gamma   90.00
#
_symmetry.space_group_name_H-M   'P 1'
#
loop_
_entity.id
_entity.type
_entity.pdbx_description
1 polymer ?
#
loop_
_entity_poly.entity_id
_entity_poly.type
_entity_poly.pdbx_seq_one_letter_code
_entity_poly.pdbx_strand_id
1 'polypeptide(L)' 'MYIRKVTHANKKNRQEYPAYKLVESVRSERGPQQRMLLNMGADFTFPEERWKDLANSIEGSGKYNSKSY' A
#
# COMPACT_ATOMS: atom_id res chain seq x y z
N MET A 1 -1.97 10.20 1.27
CA MET A 1 -1.81 8.74 0.96
C MET A 1 -2.90 7.88 1.62
N TYR A 2 -2.99 6.56 1.31
CA TYR A 2 -3.85 5.59 2.01
C TYR A 2 -3.29 4.14 1.96
N ILE A 3 -3.72 3.29 2.89
CA ILE A 3 -3.39 1.86 2.91
C ILE A 3 -4.52 1.08 2.24
N ARG A 4 -4.18 0.14 1.36
CA ARG A 4 -5.13 -0.82 0.79
C ARG A 4 -4.73 -2.26 1.12
N LYS A 5 -5.74 -3.10 1.34
CA LYS A 5 -5.62 -4.56 1.39
C LYS A 5 -5.79 -5.13 -0.03
N VAL A 6 -4.90 -6.04 -0.41
CA VAL A 6 -4.97 -6.76 -1.69
C VAL A 6 -4.86 -8.24 -1.40
N THR A 7 -5.79 -9.04 -1.91
CA THR A 7 -5.70 -10.50 -1.84
C THR A 7 -4.75 -11.00 -2.93
N HIS A 8 -3.72 -11.73 -2.53
CA HIS A 8 -2.82 -12.44 -3.43
C HIS A 8 -3.08 -13.94 -3.33
N ALA A 9 -2.98 -14.63 -4.46
CA ALA A 9 -3.01 -16.08 -4.49
C ALA A 9 -1.59 -16.62 -4.77
N ASN A 10 -1.13 -17.54 -3.93
CA ASN A 10 0.09 -18.29 -4.21
C ASN A 10 -0.21 -19.29 -5.33
N LYS A 11 0.46 -19.13 -6.48
CA LYS A 11 0.25 -19.96 -7.67
C LYS A 11 0.54 -21.45 -7.45
N LYS A 12 1.40 -21.80 -6.48
CA LYS A 12 1.85 -23.19 -6.25
C LYS A 12 0.84 -24.00 -5.46
N ASN A 13 0.21 -23.42 -4.44
CA ASN A 13 -0.71 -24.12 -3.53
C ASN A 13 -2.13 -23.52 -3.53
N ARG A 14 -2.40 -22.52 -4.37
CA ARG A 14 -3.66 -21.76 -4.44
C ARG A 14 -4.08 -21.10 -3.13
N GLN A 15 -3.15 -20.93 -2.19
CA GLN A 15 -3.46 -20.30 -0.91
C GLN A 15 -3.56 -18.79 -1.08
N GLU A 16 -4.68 -18.23 -0.63
CA GLU A 16 -4.89 -16.80 -0.60
C GLU A 16 -4.27 -16.19 0.66
N TYR A 17 -3.62 -15.05 0.49
CA TYR A 17 -3.07 -14.27 1.59
C TYR A 17 -3.34 -12.78 1.37
N PRO A 18 -3.69 -12.03 2.43
CA PRO A 18 -3.76 -10.59 2.31
C PRO A 18 -2.34 -10.01 2.16
N ALA A 19 -2.20 -8.94 1.42
CA ALA A 19 -1.03 -8.08 1.48
C ALA A 19 -1.48 -6.62 1.55
N TYR A 20 -0.76 -5.82 2.32
CA TYR A 20 -1.10 -4.42 2.55
C TYR A 20 -0.12 -3.51 1.85
N LYS A 21 -0.62 -2.46 1.20
CA LYS A 21 0.20 -1.55 0.39
C LYS A 21 -0.15 -0.11 0.71
N LEU A 22 0.87 0.72 0.90
CA LEU A 22 0.72 2.17 0.95
C LEU A 22 0.67 2.71 -0.48
N VAL A 23 -0.34 3.50 -0.77
CA VAL A 23 -0.62 4.02 -2.11
C VAL A 23 -0.81 5.53 -2.05
N GLU A 24 -0.24 6.23 -3.02
CA GLU A 24 -0.57 7.63 -3.31
C GLU A 24 -1.49 7.72 -4.53
N SER A 25 -2.39 8.70 -4.50
CA SER A 25 -3.21 9.06 -5.65
C SER A 25 -2.56 10.25 -6.35
N VAL A 26 -2.09 10.05 -7.57
CA VAL A 26 -1.43 11.07 -8.40
C VAL A 26 -2.36 11.41 -9.56
N ARG A 27 -2.62 12.68 -9.83
CA ARG A 27 -3.31 13.09 -11.06
C ARG A 27 -2.26 13.23 -12.16
N SER A 28 -2.47 12.55 -13.27
CA SER A 28 -1.69 12.75 -14.49
C SER A 28 -2.59 13.20 -15.64
N GLU A 29 -1.98 13.54 -16.77
CA GLU A 29 -2.69 13.91 -18.00
C GLU A 29 -3.66 12.81 -18.47
N ARG A 30 -3.39 11.54 -18.11
CA ARG A 30 -4.25 10.39 -18.42
C ARG A 30 -5.34 10.15 -17.36
N GLY A 31 -5.47 11.04 -16.38
CA GLY A 31 -6.45 10.98 -15.30
C GLY A 31 -5.87 10.57 -13.94
N PRO A 32 -6.74 10.26 -12.96
CA PRO A 32 -6.33 9.79 -11.65
C PRO A 32 -5.57 8.46 -11.75
N GLN A 33 -4.37 8.41 -11.20
CA GLN A 33 -3.51 7.24 -11.13
C GLN A 33 -3.17 6.91 -9.68
N GLN A 34 -2.91 5.63 -9.43
CA GLN A 34 -2.44 5.14 -8.13
C GLN A 34 -1.01 4.66 -8.26
N ARG A 35 -0.13 5.13 -7.37
CA ARG A 35 1.26 4.67 -7.29
C ARG A 35 1.48 3.97 -5.95
N MET A 36 2.02 2.76 -6.02
CA MET A 36 2.41 2.01 -4.81
C MET A 36 3.74 2.56 -4.30
N LEU A 37 3.77 2.95 -3.02
CA LEU A 37 4.94 3.52 -2.35
C LEU A 37 5.68 2.48 -1.50
N LEU A 38 4.93 1.62 -0.83
CA LEU A 38 5.46 0.59 0.06
C LEU A 38 4.58 -0.65 0.03
N ASN A 39 5.21 -1.83 -0.04
CA ASN A 39 4.56 -3.11 0.21
C ASN A 39 4.87 -3.55 1.65
N MET A 40 3.85 -3.69 2.48
CA MET A 40 3.97 -4.09 3.88
C MET A 40 3.84 -5.61 4.07
N GLY A 41 3.54 -6.34 3.00
CA GLY A 41 3.44 -7.80 3.04
C GLY A 41 2.18 -8.30 3.76
N ALA A 42 2.17 -9.60 4.06
CA ALA A 42 1.04 -10.29 4.66
C ALA A 42 0.99 -10.19 6.19
N ASP A 43 2.16 -10.05 6.81
CA ASP A 43 2.32 -10.01 8.27
C ASP A 43 2.08 -8.61 8.86
N PHE A 44 1.64 -7.67 8.03
CA PHE A 44 1.28 -6.33 8.49
C PHE A 44 0.07 -6.39 9.42
N THR A 45 0.31 -5.99 10.67
CA THR A 45 -0.68 -6.00 11.74
C THR A 45 -0.81 -4.59 12.28
N PHE A 46 -1.89 -3.90 11.90
CA PHE A 46 -2.24 -2.59 12.44
C PHE A 46 -3.75 -2.38 12.35
N PRO A 47 -4.40 -1.77 13.37
CA PRO A 47 -5.85 -1.57 13.37
C PRO A 47 -6.31 -0.74 12.16
N GLU A 48 -7.33 -1.20 11.45
CA GLU A 48 -7.82 -0.61 10.19
C GLU A 48 -8.32 0.82 10.38
N GLU A 49 -8.97 1.09 11.52
CA GLU A 49 -9.43 2.41 11.92
C GLU A 49 -8.28 3.43 12.05
N ARG A 50 -7.04 2.94 12.28
CA ARG A 50 -5.84 3.77 12.40
C ARG A 50 -5.01 3.84 11.13
N TRP A 51 -5.40 3.14 10.06
CA TRP A 51 -4.63 3.16 8.81
C TRP A 51 -4.51 4.55 8.21
N LYS A 52 -5.53 5.40 8.37
CA LYS A 52 -5.47 6.79 7.90
C LYS A 52 -4.42 7.60 8.67
N ASP A 53 -4.38 7.47 9.99
CA ASP A 53 -3.39 8.13 10.83
C ASP A 53 -1.97 7.67 10.49
N LEU A 54 -1.79 6.36 10.31
CA LEU A 54 -0.50 5.80 9.89
C LEU A 54 -0.08 6.36 8.52
N ALA A 55 -0.97 6.33 7.52
CA ALA A 55 -0.66 6.87 6.20
C ALA A 55 -0.30 8.36 6.25
N ASN A 56 -1.04 9.16 7.03
CA ASN A 56 -0.76 10.59 7.23
C ASN A 56 0.58 10.81 7.95
N SER A 57 0.89 10.00 8.96
CA SER A 57 2.14 10.10 9.72
C SER A 57 3.35 9.82 8.83
N ILE A 58 3.27 8.81 7.96
CA ILE A 58 4.38 8.50 7.07
C ILE A 58 4.47 9.56 5.95
N GLU A 59 3.33 10.08 5.43
CA GLU A 59 3.28 11.21 4.47
C GLU A 59 3.98 12.46 5.01
N GLY A 60 3.70 12.84 6.26
CA GLY A 60 4.34 13.98 6.93
C GLY A 60 5.84 13.80 7.18
N SER A 61 6.37 12.58 7.15
CA SER A 61 7.80 12.31 7.35
C SER A 61 8.67 12.57 6.11
N GLY A 62 8.08 12.76 4.93
CA GLY A 62 8.78 13.11 3.69
C GLY A 62 9.72 12.02 3.12
N LYS A 63 9.74 10.80 3.69
CA LYS A 63 10.67 9.73 3.30
C LYS A 63 9.96 8.63 2.50
N TYR A 64 9.98 8.70 1.17
CA TYR A 64 9.66 7.55 0.32
C TYR A 64 10.55 7.48 -0.91
N ASN A 65 11.30 6.39 -1.04
CA ASN A 65 12.13 6.09 -2.20
C ASN A 65 11.41 5.07 -3.07
N SER A 66 10.76 5.54 -4.12
CA SER A 66 10.05 4.71 -5.10
C SER A 66 11.05 4.03 -6.04
N LYS A 67 11.82 3.04 -5.56
CA LYS A 67 12.51 2.11 -6.46
C LYS A 67 11.64 0.87 -6.63
N SER A 68 10.94 0.82 -7.77
CA SER A 68 10.32 -0.40 -8.29
C SER A 68 11.41 -1.44 -8.55
N TYR A 69 11.26 -2.62 -7.98
CA TYR A 69 11.88 -3.86 -8.49
C TYR A 69 11.05 -4.39 -9.67
#